data_AF-A0A7C6PQX9-F1
#
_entry.id   AF-A0A7C6PQX9-F1
#
_cell.length_a   1.000
_cell.length_b   1.000
_cell.length_c   1.000
_cell.angle_alpha   90.00
_cell.angle_beta   90.00
_cell.angle_gamma   90.00
#
_symmetry.space_group_name_H-M   'P 1'
#
loop_
_entity.id
_entity.type
_entity.pdbx_description
1 polymer ?
#
loop_
_entity_poly.entity_id
_entity_poly.type
_entity_poly.pdbx_seq_one_letter_code
_entity_poly.pdbx_strand_id
1 'polypeptide(L)'
;MKGGGDIAVRAIRWLIPLAVLGLIAWGGWHTATVTGRPALHLALEAFLDARLRRDEPAARRFLAAGARRQFTDAGEPLAGVSNPHWTYFATRGWSGPVVTVVAHQGYTGQPFASYREEYLTWGRVGGEWRITGARFGPRYILEATRDGTALEYNYPNGSPTGSPPGSPQPVLRLTDLPAEFTPAGAAPEIRFGVGPDRFGPLAISPTDPRLFAFATGGVHGFLGLADVTGKVRGLDLYFEGDALEIRWSADGRYLLTDILFPSGDVRTVVYDVASGARLPVERLRAYPLPLAPSPLILGSGNGRHSTRAGRSYSSDGLTV
;
A
#
# COMPACT_ATOMS: atom_id res chain seq x y z
N MET A 1 -61.19 28.45 -24.55
CA MET A 1 -60.14 28.46 -23.50
C MET A 1 -60.13 27.12 -22.78
N LYS A 2 -58.93 26.53 -22.63
CA LYS A 2 -58.54 25.43 -21.72
C LYS A 2 -59.19 24.07 -22.01
N GLY A 3 -58.52 23.08 -22.61
CA GLY A 3 -57.09 22.83 -22.71
C GLY A 3 -56.53 22.31 -21.37
N GLY A 4 -56.94 21.11 -20.95
CA GLY A 4 -56.55 20.55 -19.64
C GLY A 4 -56.56 19.02 -19.50
N GLY A 5 -56.98 18.27 -20.52
CA GLY A 5 -57.05 16.80 -20.45
C GLY A 5 -55.80 16.05 -20.94
N ASP A 6 -54.94 16.72 -21.71
CA ASP A 6 -53.90 16.03 -22.50
C ASP A 6 -52.52 15.95 -21.80
N ILE A 7 -52.39 16.58 -20.62
CA ILE A 7 -51.14 16.61 -19.84
C ILE A 7 -51.01 15.35 -18.98
N ALA A 8 -52.13 14.81 -18.47
CA ALA A 8 -52.11 13.63 -17.59
C ALA A 8 -51.69 12.35 -18.31
N VAL A 9 -52.12 12.16 -19.57
CA VAL A 9 -51.79 10.96 -20.36
C VAL A 9 -50.35 10.99 -20.88
N ARG A 10 -49.78 12.18 -21.13
CA ARG A 10 -48.36 12.32 -21.50
C ARG A 10 -47.40 12.10 -20.33
N ALA A 11 -47.77 12.47 -19.10
CA ALA A 11 -46.90 12.25 -17.93
C ALA A 11 -46.74 10.75 -17.59
N ILE A 12 -47.79 9.95 -17.76
CA ILE A 12 -47.77 8.51 -17.43
C ILE A 12 -46.88 7.71 -18.41
N ARG A 13 -46.75 8.16 -19.66
CA ARG A 13 -45.91 7.50 -20.68
C ARG A 13 -44.40 7.63 -20.43
N TRP A 14 -43.96 8.61 -19.63
CA TRP A 14 -42.55 8.80 -19.25
C TRP A 14 -42.19 8.23 -17.88
N LEU A 15 -43.17 7.94 -17.03
CA LEU A 15 -42.93 7.36 -15.70
C LEU A 15 -42.66 5.85 -15.74
N ILE A 16 -43.24 5.12 -16.70
CA ILE A 16 -43.01 3.67 -16.83
C ILE A 16 -41.56 3.35 -17.26
N PRO A 17 -40.94 4.03 -18.24
CA PRO A 17 -39.52 3.83 -18.56
C PRO A 17 -38.58 4.20 -17.40
N LEU A 18 -38.91 5.23 -16.62
CA LEU A 18 -38.11 5.67 -15.47
C LEU A 18 -38.23 4.73 -14.27
N ALA A 19 -39.41 4.14 -14.04
CA ALA A 19 -39.59 3.09 -13.03
C ALA A 19 -38.86 1.79 -13.42
N VAL A 20 -38.83 1.44 -14.71
CA VAL A 20 -38.07 0.30 -15.23
C VAL A 20 -36.56 0.55 -15.15
N LEU A 21 -36.08 1.77 -15.45
CA LEU A 21 -34.67 2.15 -15.24
C LEU A 21 -34.30 2.21 -13.75
N GLY A 22 -35.20 2.64 -12.87
CA GLY A 22 -35.04 2.61 -11.42
C GLY A 22 -34.97 1.18 -10.87
N LEU A 23 -35.76 0.24 -11.40
CA LEU A 23 -35.71 -1.18 -11.05
C LEU A 23 -34.48 -1.90 -11.62
N ILE A 24 -33.95 -1.48 -12.78
CA ILE A 24 -32.68 -1.97 -13.33
C ILE A 24 -31.49 -1.43 -12.51
N ALA A 25 -31.54 -0.15 -12.10
CA ALA A 25 -30.53 0.44 -11.21
C ALA A 25 -30.58 -0.15 -9.79
N TRP A 26 -31.77 -0.50 -9.28
CA TRP A 26 -31.94 -1.13 -7.97
C TRP A 26 -31.61 -2.62 -7.99
N GLY A 27 -31.96 -3.34 -9.06
CA GLY A 27 -31.58 -4.74 -9.29
C GLY A 27 -30.07 -4.92 -9.55
N GLY A 28 -29.42 -3.94 -10.19
CA GLY A 28 -27.96 -3.86 -10.34
C GLY A 28 -27.22 -3.56 -9.03
N TRP A 29 -27.88 -2.91 -8.07
CA TRP A 29 -27.30 -2.65 -6.74
C TRP A 29 -27.33 -3.90 -5.86
N HIS A 30 -28.37 -4.74 -5.96
CA HIS A 30 -28.49 -5.95 -5.13
C HIS A 30 -27.70 -7.15 -5.67
N THR A 31 -27.45 -7.26 -6.98
CA THR A 31 -26.65 -8.36 -7.56
C THR A 31 -25.13 -8.15 -7.49
N ALA A 32 -24.65 -6.97 -7.11
CA ALA A 32 -23.23 -6.70 -6.89
C ALA A 32 -22.67 -7.24 -5.56
N THR A 33 -23.50 -7.86 -4.71
CA THR A 33 -23.13 -8.10 -3.31
C THR A 33 -22.41 -9.40 -2.99
N VAL A 34 -22.27 -10.38 -3.91
CA VAL A 34 -21.46 -11.58 -3.61
C VAL A 34 -20.59 -12.09 -4.78
N THR A 35 -21.02 -11.99 -6.04
CA THR A 35 -20.30 -12.63 -7.17
C THR A 35 -19.28 -11.73 -7.88
N GLY A 36 -19.38 -10.40 -7.76
CA GLY A 36 -18.49 -9.45 -8.44
C GLY A 36 -17.26 -9.02 -7.65
N ARG A 37 -17.28 -9.19 -6.31
CA ARG A 37 -16.19 -8.80 -5.41
C ARG A 37 -14.87 -9.50 -5.71
N PRO A 38 -14.84 -10.82 -5.98
CA PRO A 38 -13.58 -11.48 -6.33
C PRO A 38 -12.96 -10.91 -7.61
N ALA A 39 -13.76 -10.67 -8.66
CA ALA A 39 -13.27 -10.13 -9.92
C ALA A 39 -12.78 -8.67 -9.80
N LEU A 40 -13.44 -7.86 -8.98
CA LEU A 40 -12.99 -6.48 -8.71
C LEU A 40 -11.72 -6.48 -7.86
N HIS A 41 -11.64 -7.36 -6.86
CA HIS A 41 -10.45 -7.51 -6.03
C HIS A 41 -9.23 -7.92 -6.87
N LEU A 42 -9.38 -8.90 -7.77
CA LEU A 42 -8.31 -9.30 -8.70
C LEU A 42 -7.87 -8.14 -9.62
N ALA A 43 -8.82 -7.33 -10.11
CA ALA A 43 -8.50 -6.17 -10.94
C ALA A 43 -7.75 -5.09 -10.14
N LEU A 44 -8.13 -4.87 -8.88
CA LEU A 44 -7.44 -3.97 -7.97
C LEU A 44 -6.01 -4.46 -7.69
N GLU A 45 -5.85 -5.73 -7.30
CA GLU A 45 -4.54 -6.31 -7.02
C GLU A 45 -3.61 -6.20 -8.24
N ALA A 46 -4.10 -6.55 -9.43
CA ALA A 46 -3.32 -6.43 -10.67
C ALA A 46 -2.95 -4.97 -11.00
N PHE A 47 -3.83 -4.00 -10.69
CA PHE A 47 -3.51 -2.58 -10.83
C PHE A 47 -2.42 -2.15 -9.85
N LEU A 48 -2.53 -2.49 -8.57
CA LEU A 48 -1.56 -2.11 -7.54
C LEU A 48 -0.20 -2.78 -7.76
N ASP A 49 -0.20 -4.05 -8.15
CA ASP A 49 1.00 -4.79 -8.51
C ASP A 49 1.70 -4.20 -9.74
N ALA A 50 0.95 -3.83 -10.80
CA ALA A 50 1.52 -3.11 -11.94
C ALA A 50 2.19 -1.80 -11.51
N ARG A 51 1.60 -1.08 -10.54
CA ARG A 51 2.21 0.15 -9.99
C ARG A 51 3.46 -0.12 -9.16
N LEU A 52 3.47 -1.15 -8.32
CA LEU A 52 4.64 -1.56 -7.54
C LEU A 52 5.81 -1.98 -8.45
N ARG A 53 5.52 -2.71 -9.53
CA ARG A 53 6.51 -3.06 -10.56
C ARG A 53 6.88 -1.91 -11.49
N ARG A 54 6.20 -0.76 -11.33
CA ARG A 54 6.37 0.43 -12.17
C ARG A 54 6.07 0.18 -13.65
N ASP A 55 5.22 -0.80 -13.95
CA ASP A 55 4.71 -1.11 -15.29
C ASP A 55 3.53 -0.17 -15.63
N GLU A 56 3.87 1.03 -16.10
CA GLU A 56 2.88 2.03 -16.45
C GLU A 56 1.90 1.55 -17.55
N PRO A 57 2.34 0.91 -18.65
CA PRO A 57 1.42 0.35 -19.63
C PRO A 57 0.40 -0.62 -19.03
N ALA A 58 0.81 -1.52 -18.13
CA ALA A 58 -0.11 -2.44 -17.46
C ALA A 58 -1.09 -1.71 -16.54
N ALA A 59 -0.61 -0.78 -15.70
CA ALA A 59 -1.46 0.01 -14.81
C ALA A 59 -2.48 0.85 -15.60
N ARG A 60 -2.08 1.40 -16.75
CA ARG A 60 -2.90 2.26 -17.62
C ARG A 60 -4.12 1.55 -18.20
N ARG A 61 -4.08 0.22 -18.35
CA ARG A 61 -5.20 -0.60 -18.86
C ARG A 61 -6.41 -0.56 -17.92
N PHE A 62 -6.16 -0.40 -16.63
CA PHE A 62 -7.22 -0.33 -15.62
C PHE A 62 -7.90 1.03 -15.54
N LEU A 63 -7.41 2.08 -16.22
CA LEU A 63 -7.98 3.42 -16.12
C LEU A 63 -8.86 3.76 -17.33
N ALA A 64 -10.07 4.23 -17.05
CA ALA A 64 -10.90 4.94 -18.03
C ALA A 64 -10.31 6.34 -18.31
N ALA A 65 -10.73 6.95 -19.42
CA ALA A 65 -10.19 8.25 -19.85
C ALA A 65 -10.32 9.36 -18.78
N GLY A 66 -11.45 9.41 -18.07
CA GLY A 66 -11.67 10.37 -16.99
C GLY A 66 -10.68 10.19 -15.83
N ALA A 67 -10.48 8.96 -15.38
CA ALA A 67 -9.53 8.66 -14.31
C ALA A 67 -8.08 8.96 -14.72
N ARG A 68 -7.69 8.68 -15.97
CA ARG A 68 -6.34 9.04 -16.47
C ARG A 68 -6.08 10.53 -16.34
N ARG A 69 -7.04 11.35 -16.75
CA ARG A 69 -6.95 12.81 -16.61
C ARG A 69 -6.83 13.22 -15.15
N GLN A 70 -7.57 12.60 -14.23
CA GLN A 70 -7.49 12.91 -12.80
C GLN A 70 -6.13 12.59 -12.17
N PHE A 71 -5.49 11.49 -12.58
CA PHE A 71 -4.09 11.21 -12.17
C PHE A 71 -3.14 12.29 -12.70
N THR A 72 -3.28 12.68 -13.97
CA THR A 72 -2.46 13.74 -14.57
C THR A 72 -2.66 15.10 -13.90
N ASP A 73 -3.90 15.52 -13.71
CA ASP A 73 -4.26 16.81 -13.09
C ASP A 73 -3.78 16.88 -11.63
N ALA A 74 -3.77 15.74 -10.91
CA ALA A 74 -3.22 15.64 -9.56
C ALA A 74 -1.69 15.53 -9.54
N GLY A 75 -1.02 15.47 -10.68
CA GLY A 75 0.42 15.22 -10.78
C GLY A 75 0.83 13.88 -10.16
N GLU A 76 -0.05 12.89 -10.14
CA GLU A 76 0.19 11.58 -9.54
C GLU A 76 0.69 10.61 -10.61
N PRO A 77 1.98 10.20 -10.57
CA PRO A 77 2.49 9.25 -11.53
C PRO A 77 1.89 7.87 -11.30
N LEU A 78 1.40 7.26 -12.37
CA LEU A 78 0.82 5.91 -12.32
C LEU A 78 1.81 4.90 -11.76
N ALA A 79 3.02 4.86 -12.34
CA ALA A 79 4.10 3.98 -11.94
C ALA A 79 4.92 4.51 -10.74
N GLY A 80 4.47 5.57 -10.08
CA GLY A 80 5.23 6.24 -9.02
C GLY A 80 6.34 7.14 -9.53
N VAL A 81 6.91 7.90 -8.60
CA VAL A 81 8.11 8.70 -8.84
C VAL A 81 9.33 7.78 -9.06
N SER A 82 10.34 8.27 -9.80
CA SER A 82 11.58 7.52 -10.02
C SER A 82 12.41 7.40 -8.75
N ASN A 83 12.36 8.44 -7.92
CA ASN A 83 12.90 8.45 -6.58
C ASN A 83 12.21 9.55 -5.75
N PRO A 84 11.65 9.28 -4.56
CA PRO A 84 11.41 7.96 -3.95
C PRO A 84 10.54 7.05 -4.85
N HIS A 85 10.30 5.80 -4.49
CA HIS A 85 9.41 4.90 -5.25
C HIS A 85 8.35 4.27 -4.34
N TRP A 86 7.27 3.72 -4.92
CA TRP A 86 6.28 2.99 -4.14
C TRP A 86 6.90 1.76 -3.50
N THR A 87 6.87 1.68 -2.18
CA THR A 87 7.36 0.52 -1.43
C THR A 87 6.23 -0.48 -1.15
N TYR A 88 5.00 0.00 -1.04
CA TYR A 88 3.83 -0.83 -0.73
C TYR A 88 2.48 -0.09 -0.94
N PHE A 89 1.39 -0.84 -1.12
CA PHE A 89 0.00 -0.36 -1.11
C PHE A 89 -0.91 -1.18 -0.20
N ALA A 90 -1.76 -0.52 0.60
CA ALA A 90 -2.77 -1.15 1.45
C ALA A 90 -4.19 -0.78 1.03
N THR A 91 -5.13 -1.72 1.06
CA THR A 91 -6.55 -1.38 0.99
C THR A 91 -7.05 -1.00 2.38
N ARG A 92 -7.51 0.23 2.56
CA ARG A 92 -8.00 0.75 3.86
C ARG A 92 -9.51 0.62 4.02
N GLY A 93 -10.26 0.62 2.91
CA GLY A 93 -11.70 0.56 2.97
C GLY A 93 -12.35 0.31 1.63
N TRP A 94 -13.60 -0.15 1.69
CA TRP A 94 -14.40 -0.45 0.53
C TRP A 94 -15.85 -0.03 0.77
N SER A 95 -16.39 0.83 -0.10
CA SER A 95 -17.80 1.23 -0.09
C SER A 95 -18.39 1.14 -1.50
N GLY A 96 -19.16 0.08 -1.75
CA GLY A 96 -19.74 -0.19 -3.06
C GLY A 96 -18.67 -0.31 -4.16
N PRO A 97 -18.62 0.59 -5.18
CA PRO A 97 -17.58 0.61 -6.19
C PRO A 97 -16.30 1.36 -5.77
N VAL A 98 -16.30 2.05 -4.63
CA VAL A 98 -15.18 2.89 -4.20
C VAL A 98 -14.26 2.08 -3.30
N VAL A 99 -12.98 2.06 -3.65
CA VAL A 99 -11.90 1.47 -2.87
C VAL A 99 -10.98 2.59 -2.41
N THR A 100 -10.73 2.67 -1.10
CA THR A 100 -9.69 3.53 -0.54
C THR A 100 -8.41 2.73 -0.42
N VAL A 101 -7.37 3.17 -1.13
CA VAL A 101 -6.03 2.60 -1.09
C VAL A 101 -5.10 3.60 -0.41
N VAL A 102 -4.21 3.11 0.41
CA VAL A 102 -3.09 3.87 0.95
C VAL A 102 -1.84 3.45 0.18
N ALA A 103 -1.10 4.44 -0.27
CA ALA A 103 0.10 4.25 -1.05
C ALA A 103 1.30 4.80 -0.27
N HIS A 104 2.32 3.98 -0.10
CA HIS A 104 3.55 4.33 0.62
C HIS A 104 4.71 4.50 -0.35
N GLN A 105 5.39 5.64 -0.28
CA GLN A 105 6.65 5.84 -0.99
C GLN A 105 7.79 5.93 0.00
N GLY A 106 8.92 5.36 -0.38
CA GLY A 106 10.10 5.34 0.45
C GLY A 106 11.37 5.21 -0.39
N TYR A 107 12.48 5.45 0.28
CA TYR A 107 13.76 4.89 -0.13
C TYR A 107 14.03 3.73 0.81
N THR A 108 14.37 2.57 0.26
CA THR A 108 14.83 1.46 1.09
C THR A 108 16.06 1.91 1.90
N GLY A 109 16.05 1.68 3.21
CA GLY A 109 17.20 1.98 4.07
C GLY A 109 17.46 3.45 4.40
N GLN A 110 16.60 4.40 3.99
CA GLN A 110 16.82 5.84 4.28
C GLN A 110 15.76 6.39 5.22
N PRO A 111 16.07 7.49 5.94
CA PRO A 111 15.14 8.12 6.85
C PRO A 111 14.10 8.99 6.13
N PHE A 112 13.29 8.36 5.27
CA PHE A 112 12.24 9.01 4.51
C PHE A 112 11.02 8.10 4.36
N ALA A 113 9.83 8.67 4.54
CA ALA A 113 8.56 8.01 4.25
C ALA A 113 7.55 9.00 3.68
N SER A 114 6.69 8.54 2.78
CA SER A 114 5.57 9.29 2.27
C SER A 114 4.30 8.43 2.31
N TYR A 115 3.20 9.05 2.67
CA TYR A 115 1.87 8.46 2.77
C TYR A 115 0.89 9.25 1.91
N ARG A 116 0.05 8.54 1.16
CA ARG A 116 -1.03 9.14 0.38
C ARG A 116 -2.26 8.24 0.38
N GLU A 117 -3.43 8.84 0.61
CA GLU A 117 -4.70 8.18 0.36
C GLU A 117 -5.19 8.42 -1.07
N GLU A 118 -5.62 7.34 -1.71
CA GLU A 118 -6.20 7.31 -3.04
C GLU A 118 -7.61 6.70 -2.97
N TYR A 119 -8.60 7.44 -3.44
CA TYR A 119 -9.99 7.03 -3.52
C TYR A 119 -10.29 6.65 -4.95
N LEU A 120 -10.33 5.36 -5.24
CA LEU A 120 -10.49 4.79 -6.57
C LEU A 120 -11.93 4.31 -6.75
N THR A 121 -12.65 4.92 -7.68
CA THR A 121 -14.00 4.51 -8.07
C THR A 121 -13.92 3.52 -9.23
N TRP A 122 -14.43 2.30 -9.03
CA TRP A 122 -14.40 1.23 -10.01
C TRP A 122 -15.76 1.04 -10.70
N GLY A 123 -15.76 0.83 -12.00
CA GLY A 123 -16.96 0.58 -12.79
C GLY A 123 -16.71 -0.42 -13.92
N ARG A 124 -17.77 -1.01 -14.45
CA ARG A 124 -17.69 -1.87 -15.64
C ARG A 124 -17.69 -1.01 -16.90
N VAL A 125 -16.63 -1.12 -17.71
CA VAL A 125 -16.48 -0.45 -19.00
C VAL A 125 -16.20 -1.52 -20.05
N GLY A 126 -17.12 -1.70 -21.00
CA GLY A 126 -17.00 -2.77 -22.00
C GLY A 126 -16.96 -4.18 -21.39
N GLY A 127 -17.61 -4.38 -20.24
CA GLY A 127 -17.61 -5.65 -19.52
C GLY A 127 -16.42 -5.87 -18.58
N GLU A 128 -15.41 -5.01 -18.57
CA GLU A 128 -14.22 -5.12 -17.70
C GLU A 128 -14.28 -4.15 -16.53
N TRP A 129 -13.68 -4.51 -15.39
CA TRP A 129 -13.51 -3.58 -14.26
C TRP A 129 -12.42 -2.56 -14.59
N ARG A 130 -12.77 -1.27 -14.51
CA ARG A 130 -11.85 -0.15 -14.69
C ARG A 130 -12.09 0.91 -13.62
N ILE A 131 -11.03 1.63 -13.27
CA ILE A 131 -11.09 2.86 -12.48
C ILE A 131 -11.72 3.93 -13.37
N THR A 132 -12.93 4.35 -13.01
CA THR A 132 -13.70 5.39 -13.69
C THR A 132 -13.51 6.75 -13.04
N GLY A 133 -13.07 6.79 -11.78
CA GLY A 133 -12.71 8.01 -11.07
C GLY A 133 -11.58 7.79 -10.06
N ALA A 134 -10.77 8.82 -9.84
CA ALA A 134 -9.71 8.87 -8.85
C ALA A 134 -9.74 10.22 -8.13
N ARG A 135 -9.61 10.19 -6.81
CA ARG A 135 -9.44 11.38 -5.96
C ARG A 135 -8.34 11.10 -4.96
N PHE A 136 -7.54 12.12 -4.67
CA PHE A 136 -6.38 11.99 -3.80
C PHE A 136 -6.56 12.82 -2.52
N GLY A 137 -6.26 12.21 -1.37
CA GLY A 137 -6.25 12.88 -0.06
C GLY A 137 -5.01 13.75 0.14
N PRO A 138 -4.68 14.19 1.37
CA PRO A 138 -3.44 14.90 1.65
C PRO A 138 -2.24 13.97 1.47
N ARG A 139 -1.05 14.54 1.23
CA ARG A 139 0.21 13.80 1.26
C ARG A 139 0.97 14.20 2.53
N TYR A 140 1.43 13.19 3.25
CA TYR A 140 2.25 13.34 4.44
C TYR A 140 3.64 12.81 4.10
N ILE A 141 4.67 13.59 4.37
CA ILE A 141 6.05 13.18 4.17
C ILE A 141 6.79 13.34 5.50
N LEU A 142 7.55 12.31 5.87
CA LEU A 142 8.54 12.36 6.92
C LEU A 142 9.92 12.26 6.30
N GLU A 143 10.83 13.13 6.70
CA GLU A 143 12.23 13.09 6.31
C GLU A 143 13.09 13.44 7.52
N ALA A 144 14.11 12.64 7.80
CA ALA A 144 15.06 13.01 8.84
C ALA A 144 16.29 13.71 8.29
N THR A 145 16.67 14.77 8.98
CA THR A 145 17.86 15.57 8.73
C THR A 145 19.09 14.94 9.37
N ARG A 146 20.27 15.34 8.87
CA ARG A 146 21.56 14.83 9.36
C ARG A 146 21.88 15.20 10.81
N ASP A 147 21.26 16.27 11.32
CA ASP A 147 21.39 16.70 12.72
C ASP A 147 20.47 15.91 13.68
N GLY A 148 19.78 14.88 13.18
CA GLY A 148 19.00 13.98 14.01
C GLY A 148 17.59 14.49 14.33
N THR A 149 16.95 15.20 13.41
CA THR A 149 15.56 15.64 13.53
C THR A 149 14.69 15.02 12.42
N ALA A 150 13.60 14.36 12.76
CA ALA A 150 12.55 13.98 11.82
C ALA A 150 11.59 15.17 11.62
N LEU A 151 11.39 15.56 10.36
CA LEU A 151 10.53 16.65 9.93
C LEU A 151 9.29 16.09 9.23
N GLU A 152 8.11 16.61 9.58
CA GLU A 152 6.88 16.39 8.84
C GLU A 152 6.65 17.53 7.84
N TYR A 153 6.38 17.14 6.59
CA TYR A 153 5.91 18.02 5.53
C TYR A 153 4.48 17.67 5.15
N ASN A 154 3.58 18.63 5.34
CA ASN A 154 2.17 18.49 5.01
C ASN A 154 1.87 19.14 3.66
N TYR A 155 1.30 18.36 2.75
CA TYR A 155 0.80 18.82 1.46
C TYR A 155 -0.73 18.82 1.46
N PRO A 156 -1.36 19.99 1.26
CA PRO A 156 -2.82 20.06 1.21
C PRO A 156 -3.41 19.21 0.07
N ASN A 157 -4.71 18.95 0.19
CA ASN A 157 -5.45 18.13 -0.77
C ASN A 157 -5.23 18.59 -2.22
N GLY A 158 -4.90 17.64 -3.09
CA GLY A 158 -4.76 17.90 -4.52
C GLY A 158 -3.51 18.69 -4.91
N SER A 159 -2.58 18.98 -3.99
CA SER A 159 -1.27 19.52 -4.37
C SER A 159 -0.56 18.59 -5.36
N PRO A 160 -0.23 19.07 -6.57
CA PRO A 160 0.58 18.30 -7.51
C PRO A 160 1.89 17.86 -6.89
N THR A 161 2.38 16.67 -7.29
CA THR A 161 3.76 16.25 -7.01
C THR A 161 4.72 17.35 -7.47
N GLY A 162 5.48 17.93 -6.53
CA GLY A 162 6.41 19.05 -6.80
C GLY A 162 5.91 20.45 -6.35
N SER A 163 4.69 20.57 -5.82
CA SER A 163 4.29 21.79 -5.09
C SER A 163 5.22 22.01 -3.89
N PRO A 164 5.45 23.24 -3.41
CA PRO A 164 6.18 23.42 -2.16
C PRO A 164 5.33 22.88 -1.00
N PRO A 165 5.93 22.08 -0.08
CA PRO A 165 5.23 21.69 1.14
C PRO A 165 4.91 22.92 2.00
N GLY A 166 3.99 22.75 2.95
CA GLY A 166 3.94 23.67 4.10
C GLY A 166 5.27 23.69 4.86
N SER A 167 5.46 24.68 5.74
CA SER A 167 6.69 24.77 6.54
C SER A 167 6.92 23.48 7.33
N PRO A 168 8.11 22.85 7.22
CA PRO A 168 8.40 21.61 7.93
C PRO A 168 8.22 21.78 9.44
N GLN A 169 7.62 20.78 10.08
CA GLN A 169 7.46 20.74 11.53
C GLN A 169 8.35 19.64 12.11
N PRO A 170 9.20 19.93 13.12
CA PRO A 170 9.94 18.89 13.80
C PRO A 170 8.97 18.03 14.62
N VAL A 171 9.00 16.72 14.38
CA VAL A 171 8.12 15.75 15.07
C VAL A 171 8.86 14.80 15.99
N LEU A 172 10.17 14.61 15.82
CA LEU A 172 10.99 13.78 16.71
C LEU A 172 12.46 14.16 16.59
N ARG A 173 13.20 14.27 17.69
CA ARG A 173 14.67 14.36 17.67
C ARG A 173 15.31 13.14 18.31
N LEU A 174 16.50 12.78 17.84
CA LEU A 174 17.29 11.71 18.45
C LEU A 174 17.63 12.01 19.92
N THR A 175 17.73 13.29 20.29
CA THR A 175 17.92 13.76 21.67
C THR A 175 16.69 13.56 22.56
N ASP A 176 15.52 13.32 21.97
CA ASP A 176 14.27 13.09 22.70
C ASP A 176 14.07 11.60 23.03
N LEU A 177 14.95 10.73 22.52
CA LEU A 177 14.91 9.29 22.77
C LEU A 177 15.35 8.97 24.21
N PRO A 178 14.80 7.88 24.81
CA PRO A 178 15.24 7.46 26.12
C PRO A 178 16.74 7.08 26.08
N ALA A 179 17.49 7.45 27.13
CA ALA A 179 18.91 7.10 27.21
C ALA A 179 19.16 5.59 27.26
N GLU A 180 18.23 4.83 27.86
CA GLU A 180 18.32 3.38 28.01
C GLU A 180 16.97 2.69 27.75
N PHE A 181 17.00 1.50 27.17
CA PHE A 181 15.82 0.69 26.88
C PHE A 181 16.04 -0.81 27.18
N THR A 182 14.96 -1.52 27.45
CA THR A 182 14.95 -2.98 27.64
C THR A 182 14.46 -3.64 26.35
N PRO A 183 15.27 -4.44 25.66
CA PRO A 183 14.87 -5.06 24.39
C PRO A 183 13.70 -6.03 24.59
N ALA A 184 12.94 -6.25 23.51
CA ALA A 184 11.78 -7.13 23.54
C ALA A 184 12.19 -8.56 23.93
N GLY A 185 11.55 -9.08 24.98
CA GLY A 185 11.81 -10.42 25.52
C GLY A 185 12.90 -10.49 26.59
N ALA A 186 13.58 -9.38 26.92
CA ALA A 186 14.48 -9.32 28.06
C ALA A 186 13.73 -9.01 29.37
N ALA A 187 14.35 -9.36 30.50
CA ALA A 187 13.83 -9.00 31.81
C ALA A 187 13.96 -7.47 32.06
N PRO A 188 13.04 -6.83 32.81
CA PRO A 188 13.01 -5.37 32.98
C PRO A 188 14.31 -4.75 33.54
N GLU A 189 15.07 -5.51 34.31
CA GLU A 189 16.36 -5.10 34.88
C GLU A 189 17.49 -5.05 33.85
N ILE A 190 17.33 -5.71 32.71
CA ILE A 190 18.32 -5.70 31.63
C ILE A 190 18.05 -4.47 30.76
N ARG A 191 18.94 -3.48 30.85
CA ARG A 191 18.85 -2.23 30.10
C ARG A 191 20.14 -1.98 29.33
N PHE A 192 19.99 -1.42 28.15
CA PHE A 192 21.12 -1.01 27.30
C PHE A 192 20.92 0.43 26.87
N GLY A 193 22.03 1.15 26.66
CA GLY A 193 21.99 2.51 26.12
C GLY A 193 21.40 2.50 24.71
N VAL A 194 20.51 3.43 24.39
CA VAL A 194 19.95 3.61 23.04
C VAL A 194 20.97 4.31 22.15
N GLY A 195 21.24 3.76 20.96
CA GLY A 195 22.08 4.37 19.93
C GLY A 195 21.35 5.49 19.19
N PRO A 196 21.67 6.77 19.40
CA PRO A 196 20.98 7.91 18.80
C PRO A 196 21.86 8.55 17.71
N ASP A 197 22.64 7.76 16.96
CA ASP A 197 23.67 8.29 16.06
C ASP A 197 23.06 8.91 14.79
N ARG A 198 22.02 8.27 14.26
CA ARG A 198 21.27 8.70 13.07
C ARG A 198 19.90 8.05 13.05
N PHE A 199 18.96 8.63 12.30
CA PHE A 199 17.77 7.89 11.89
C PHE A 199 18.10 6.86 10.80
N GLY A 200 17.53 5.68 10.93
CA GLY A 200 17.37 4.69 9.87
C GLY A 200 16.02 4.88 9.15
N PRO A 201 15.41 3.82 8.60
CA PRO A 201 14.13 3.90 7.92
C PRO A 201 13.03 4.53 8.75
N LEU A 202 12.17 5.29 8.08
CA LEU A 202 10.89 5.79 8.59
C LEU A 202 9.75 5.06 7.87
N ALA A 203 8.61 4.89 8.54
CA ALA A 203 7.42 4.31 7.92
C ALA A 203 6.14 4.84 8.58
N ILE A 204 5.35 5.64 7.85
CA ILE A 204 4.04 6.13 8.31
C ILE A 204 3.04 4.96 8.36
N SER A 205 2.19 4.93 9.38
CA SER A 205 1.16 3.88 9.53
C SER A 205 0.10 3.99 8.42
N PRO A 206 -0.38 2.85 7.86
CA PRO A 206 -1.41 2.83 6.83
C PRO A 206 -2.81 3.19 7.36
N THR A 207 -3.00 3.18 8.68
CA THR A 207 -4.31 3.41 9.30
C THR A 207 -4.42 4.74 10.04
N ASP A 208 -3.29 5.33 10.42
CA ASP A 208 -3.22 6.64 11.06
C ASP A 208 -1.95 7.39 10.59
N PRO A 209 -2.08 8.42 9.72
CA PRO A 209 -0.91 9.17 9.23
C PRO A 209 -0.19 9.96 10.34
N ARG A 210 -0.78 10.09 11.54
CA ARG A 210 -0.12 10.71 12.69
C ARG A 210 0.85 9.78 13.42
N LEU A 211 0.79 8.47 13.17
CA LEU A 211 1.65 7.47 13.77
C LEU A 211 2.68 7.01 12.73
N PHE A 212 3.94 6.89 13.14
CA PHE A 212 5.00 6.35 12.31
C PHE A 212 5.94 5.46 13.12
N ALA A 213 6.54 4.50 12.43
CA ALA A 213 7.64 3.70 12.93
C ALA A 213 8.96 4.32 12.47
N PHE A 214 9.99 4.17 13.30
CA PHE A 214 11.33 4.62 13.00
C PHE A 214 12.35 3.65 13.58
N ALA A 215 13.53 3.65 12.96
CA ALA A 215 14.71 2.98 13.49
C ALA A 215 15.86 3.97 13.68
N THR A 216 16.85 3.63 14.51
CA THR A 216 18.07 4.42 14.69
C THR A 216 19.35 3.60 14.46
N GLY A 217 20.41 4.26 14.03
CA GLY A 217 21.74 3.66 13.95
C GLY A 217 22.52 3.81 15.26
N GLY A 218 23.51 2.93 15.45
CA GLY A 218 24.47 2.97 16.56
C GLY A 218 24.75 1.57 17.11
N VAL A 219 25.49 1.49 18.23
CA VAL A 219 25.84 0.20 18.85
C VAL A 219 24.59 -0.59 19.26
N HIS A 220 23.57 0.09 19.79
CA HIS A 220 22.26 -0.50 20.05
C HIS A 220 21.19 0.31 19.32
N GLY A 221 20.95 -0.03 18.05
CA GLY A 221 19.90 0.62 17.27
C GLY A 221 18.53 0.41 17.90
N PHE A 222 17.71 1.45 17.86
CA PHE A 222 16.42 1.50 18.53
C PHE A 222 15.29 1.48 17.51
N LEU A 223 14.38 0.53 17.67
CA LEU A 223 13.14 0.46 16.91
C LEU A 223 12.01 1.02 17.76
N GLY A 224 11.32 2.02 17.25
CA GLY A 224 10.27 2.70 17.98
C GLY A 224 9.09 3.09 17.10
N LEU A 225 8.02 3.49 17.78
CA LEU A 225 6.93 4.23 17.20
C LEU A 225 6.92 5.63 17.78
N ALA A 226 6.54 6.60 16.97
CA ALA A 226 6.28 7.96 17.42
C ALA A 226 5.03 8.52 16.76
N ASP A 227 4.43 9.50 17.40
CA ASP A 227 3.41 10.33 16.76
C ASP A 227 3.95 11.71 16.36
N VAL A 228 3.19 12.43 15.56
CA VAL A 228 3.54 13.80 15.12
C VAL A 228 3.61 14.83 16.25
N THR A 229 3.27 14.45 17.49
CA THR A 229 3.44 15.29 18.69
C THR A 229 4.77 15.03 19.41
N GLY A 230 5.55 14.05 18.94
CA GLY A 230 6.83 13.65 19.53
C GLY A 230 6.72 12.60 20.64
N LYS A 231 5.54 12.02 20.86
CA LYS A 231 5.40 10.95 21.86
C LYS A 231 6.01 9.66 21.32
N VAL A 232 7.04 9.17 22.01
CA VAL A 232 7.77 7.94 21.63
C VAL A 232 7.29 6.73 22.44
N ARG A 233 7.20 5.59 21.77
CA ARG A 233 7.09 4.26 22.38
C ARG A 233 8.13 3.34 21.74
N GLY A 234 9.07 2.86 22.55
CA GLY A 234 10.03 1.85 22.11
C GLY A 234 9.37 0.51 21.84
N LEU A 235 9.81 -0.17 20.79
CA LEU A 235 9.47 -1.56 20.51
C LEU A 235 10.64 -2.47 20.88
N ASP A 236 11.86 -2.08 20.53
CA ASP A 236 12.99 -2.99 20.63
C ASP A 236 14.38 -2.34 20.50
N LEU A 237 15.41 -3.14 20.80
CA LEU A 237 16.79 -2.88 20.39
C LEU A 237 17.31 -4.00 19.49
N TYR A 238 18.16 -3.61 18.54
CA TYR A 238 19.03 -4.50 17.80
C TYR A 238 20.48 -4.08 17.99
N PHE A 239 21.38 -5.07 18.00
CA PHE A 239 22.76 -4.89 18.41
C PHE A 239 23.66 -4.88 17.18
N GLU A 240 24.43 -3.80 17.02
CA GLU A 240 25.45 -3.60 15.99
C GLU A 240 24.96 -3.72 14.53
N GLY A 241 23.64 -3.79 14.33
CA GLY A 241 23.02 -3.89 13.02
C GLY A 241 22.50 -2.57 12.48
N ASP A 242 22.01 -2.61 11.24
CA ASP A 242 21.29 -1.51 10.60
C ASP A 242 19.91 -2.00 10.15
N ALA A 243 18.86 -1.27 10.53
CA ALA A 243 17.53 -1.50 9.97
C ALA A 243 17.53 -1.09 8.49
N LEU A 244 17.29 -2.05 7.61
CA LEU A 244 17.21 -1.83 6.16
C LEU A 244 15.82 -1.36 5.74
N GLU A 245 14.78 -1.83 6.40
CA GLU A 245 13.41 -1.50 6.05
C GLU A 245 12.46 -1.64 7.22
N ILE A 246 11.37 -0.87 7.15
CA ILE A 246 10.20 -1.02 8.01
C ILE A 246 8.96 -1.06 7.13
N ARG A 247 8.11 -2.09 7.31
CA ARG A 247 6.84 -2.25 6.60
C ARG A 247 5.70 -2.48 7.58
N TRP A 248 4.57 -1.85 7.34
CA TRP A 248 3.34 -2.11 8.07
C TRP A 248 2.50 -3.17 7.37
N SER A 249 1.76 -3.98 8.13
CA SER A 249 0.62 -4.71 7.58
C SER A 249 -0.48 -3.73 7.15
N ALA A 250 -1.33 -4.14 6.20
CA ALA A 250 -2.41 -3.31 5.65
C ALA A 250 -3.33 -2.70 6.72
N ASP A 251 -3.59 -3.46 7.78
CA ASP A 251 -4.43 -3.10 8.92
C ASP A 251 -3.67 -2.34 10.03
N GLY A 252 -2.38 -2.07 9.84
CA GLY A 252 -1.52 -1.39 10.81
C GLY A 252 -1.23 -2.20 12.08
N ARG A 253 -1.66 -3.46 12.15
CA ARG A 253 -1.53 -4.30 13.35
C ARG A 253 -0.10 -4.82 13.55
N TYR A 254 0.62 -5.04 12.47
CA TYR A 254 1.94 -5.63 12.49
C TYR A 254 2.97 -4.72 11.85
N LEU A 255 4.17 -4.76 12.40
CA LEU A 255 5.34 -4.09 11.85
C LEU A 255 6.39 -5.14 11.52
N LEU A 256 6.86 -5.17 10.28
CA LEU A 256 8.00 -5.97 9.85
C LEU A 256 9.21 -5.07 9.75
N THR A 257 10.36 -5.53 10.21
CA THR A 257 11.65 -4.89 9.97
C THR A 257 12.69 -5.91 9.51
N ASP A 258 13.49 -5.51 8.54
CA ASP A 258 14.67 -6.27 8.12
C ASP A 258 15.91 -5.60 8.72
N ILE A 259 16.70 -6.37 9.47
CA ILE A 259 17.91 -5.89 10.14
C ILE A 259 19.12 -6.62 9.57
N LEU A 260 20.08 -5.86 9.05
CA LEU A 260 21.39 -6.36 8.63
C LEU A 260 22.32 -6.39 9.84
N PHE A 261 22.86 -7.56 10.17
CA PHE A 261 23.83 -7.72 11.27
C PHE A 261 25.27 -7.66 10.77
N PRO A 262 26.27 -7.46 11.66
CA PRO A 262 27.69 -7.43 11.28
C PRO A 262 28.19 -8.68 10.55
N SER A 263 27.55 -9.83 10.79
CA SER A 263 27.81 -11.09 10.09
C SER A 263 27.38 -11.08 8.62
N GLY A 264 26.63 -10.07 8.18
CA GLY A 264 26.08 -9.95 6.83
C GLY A 264 24.74 -10.68 6.65
N ASP A 265 24.22 -11.37 7.67
CA ASP A 265 22.87 -11.93 7.63
C ASP A 265 21.81 -10.84 7.82
N VAL A 266 20.73 -10.97 7.06
CA VAL A 266 19.51 -10.17 7.24
C VAL A 266 18.51 -11.00 8.02
N ARG A 267 17.98 -10.44 9.11
CA ARG A 267 16.90 -11.05 9.87
C ARG A 267 15.64 -10.22 9.76
N THR A 268 14.57 -10.87 9.34
CA THR A 268 13.22 -10.32 9.36
C THR A 268 12.60 -10.56 10.74
N VAL A 269 12.18 -9.49 11.40
CA VAL A 269 11.47 -9.54 12.67
C VAL A 269 10.11 -8.89 12.49
N VAL A 270 9.07 -9.51 13.06
CA VAL A 270 7.72 -8.97 13.03
C VAL A 270 7.25 -8.68 14.45
N TYR A 271 6.59 -7.55 14.64
CA TYR A 271 6.06 -7.09 15.91
C TYR A 271 4.54 -6.97 15.83
N ASP A 272 3.85 -7.38 16.89
CA ASP A 272 2.49 -6.91 17.12
C ASP A 272 2.57 -5.49 17.68
N VAL A 273 2.00 -4.54 16.94
CA VAL A 273 2.12 -3.11 17.25
C VAL A 273 1.50 -2.81 18.60
N ALA A 274 0.32 -3.34 18.90
CA ALA A 274 -0.40 -3.01 20.13
C ALA A 274 0.38 -3.43 21.39
N SER A 275 0.87 -4.67 21.42
CA SER A 275 1.63 -5.22 22.55
C SER A 275 3.11 -4.84 22.55
N GLY A 276 3.68 -4.51 21.40
CA GLY A 276 5.13 -4.36 21.21
C GLY A 276 5.90 -5.68 21.20
N ALA A 277 5.21 -6.82 21.27
CA ALA A 277 5.86 -8.13 21.33
C ALA A 277 6.39 -8.56 19.95
N ARG A 278 7.60 -9.14 19.95
CA ARG A 278 8.12 -9.90 18.80
C ARG A 278 7.23 -11.12 18.56
N LEU A 279 6.82 -11.30 17.31
CA LEU A 279 6.14 -12.51 16.86
C LEU A 279 7.18 -13.52 16.38
N PRO A 280 7.14 -14.77 16.87
CA PRO A 280 7.98 -15.82 16.32
C PRO A 280 7.57 -16.07 14.86
N VAL A 281 8.52 -15.97 13.93
CA VAL A 281 8.28 -16.10 12.48
C VAL A 281 7.66 -17.47 12.13
N GLU A 282 7.87 -18.49 12.96
CA GLU A 282 7.21 -19.80 12.87
C GLU A 282 5.66 -19.70 12.89
N ARG A 283 5.09 -18.70 13.58
CA ARG A 283 3.64 -18.42 13.57
C ARG A 283 3.16 -17.70 12.31
N LEU A 284 4.06 -17.07 11.53
CA LEU A 284 3.71 -16.44 10.25
C LEU A 284 3.66 -17.46 9.11
N ARG A 285 4.38 -18.58 9.21
CA ARG A 285 4.22 -19.73 8.29
C ARG A 285 2.87 -20.45 8.44
N ALA A 286 2.07 -20.10 9.44
CA ALA A 286 0.71 -20.58 9.63
C ALA A 286 -0.36 -19.68 8.95
N TYR A 287 0.02 -18.63 8.22
CA TYR A 287 -0.87 -17.94 7.28
C TYR A 287 -1.06 -18.83 6.04
N PRO A 288 -2.29 -18.91 5.46
CA PRO A 288 -2.55 -19.84 4.38
C PRO A 288 -1.62 -19.54 3.19
N LEU A 289 -0.92 -20.58 2.74
CA LEU A 289 -0.31 -20.61 1.42
C LEU A 289 -1.32 -20.05 0.40
N PRO A 290 -0.88 -19.30 -0.63
CA PRO A 290 -1.75 -18.99 -1.76
C PRO A 290 -2.43 -20.30 -2.16
N LEU A 291 -3.77 -20.27 -2.25
CA LEU A 291 -4.62 -21.39 -2.63
C LEU A 291 -3.86 -22.25 -3.63
N ALA A 292 -3.65 -23.53 -3.29
CA ALA A 292 -2.91 -24.47 -4.11
C ALA A 292 -3.31 -24.24 -5.59
N PRO A 293 -2.35 -24.15 -6.52
CA PRO A 293 -2.67 -23.94 -7.92
C PRO A 293 -3.71 -25.00 -8.30
N SER A 294 -4.91 -24.53 -8.64
CA SER A 294 -5.94 -25.44 -9.15
C SER A 294 -5.30 -26.18 -10.31
N PRO A 295 -5.28 -27.52 -10.32
CA PRO A 295 -4.75 -28.24 -11.45
C PRO A 295 -5.53 -27.76 -12.67
N LEU A 296 -4.79 -27.17 -13.61
CA LEU A 296 -5.28 -26.83 -14.93
C LEU A 296 -5.87 -28.13 -15.50
N ILE A 297 -7.20 -28.25 -15.47
CA ILE A 297 -7.90 -29.26 -16.24
C ILE A 297 -7.70 -28.85 -17.71
N LEU A 298 -6.57 -29.26 -18.27
CA LEU A 298 -6.40 -29.35 -19.72
C LEU A 298 -7.30 -30.50 -20.17
N GLY A 299 -8.57 -30.17 -20.41
CA GLY A 299 -9.47 -31.00 -21.16
C GLY A 299 -8.88 -31.23 -22.55
N SER A 300 -8.36 -32.43 -22.74
CA SER A 300 -7.81 -32.95 -23.97
C SER A 300 -8.85 -32.98 -25.08
N GLY A 301 -8.43 -32.55 -26.27
CA GLY A 301 -8.65 -33.32 -27.50
C GLY A 301 -9.87 -32.95 -28.33
N ASN A 302 -9.62 -32.23 -29.43
CA ASN A 302 -9.89 -32.75 -30.77
C ASN A 302 -9.23 -31.85 -31.83
N GLY A 303 -8.32 -32.40 -32.62
CA GLY A 303 -7.76 -31.70 -33.78
C GLY A 303 -6.41 -32.22 -34.22
N ARG A 304 -6.44 -33.12 -35.22
CA ARG A 304 -5.29 -33.76 -35.87
C ARG A 304 -4.45 -32.79 -36.71
N HIS A 305 -3.21 -33.27 -36.97
CA HIS A 305 -2.24 -32.86 -38.01
C HIS A 305 -1.42 -31.59 -37.71
N SER A 306 -0.11 -31.50 -37.96
CA SER A 306 0.79 -32.33 -38.76
C SER A 306 2.25 -32.18 -38.28
N THR A 307 3.05 -33.20 -38.58
CA THR A 307 4.50 -33.37 -38.39
C THR A 307 5.38 -32.30 -39.06
N ARG A 308 6.43 -31.82 -38.36
CA ARG A 308 7.83 -31.89 -38.87
C ARG A 308 8.92 -31.54 -37.84
N ALA A 309 9.85 -32.49 -37.72
CA ALA A 309 11.26 -32.48 -37.32
C ALA A 309 11.95 -31.20 -36.78
N GLY A 310 12.68 -31.40 -35.67
CA GLY A 310 14.14 -31.27 -35.69
C GLY A 310 14.78 -30.17 -34.84
N ARG A 311 15.31 -30.53 -33.67
CA ARG A 311 16.75 -30.45 -33.29
C ARG A 311 16.89 -30.45 -31.77
N SER A 312 17.59 -31.48 -31.30
CA SER A 312 18.21 -31.62 -29.99
C SER A 312 19.39 -30.65 -29.84
N TYR A 313 19.51 -30.00 -28.68
CA TYR A 313 20.78 -29.46 -28.20
C TYR A 313 21.10 -30.02 -26.81
N SER A 314 22.31 -30.57 -26.74
CA SER A 314 22.98 -31.18 -25.59
C SER A 314 23.36 -30.12 -24.56
N SER A 315 23.29 -30.52 -23.29
CA SER A 315 23.81 -29.82 -22.12
C SER A 315 25.23 -30.30 -21.81
N ASP A 316 26.21 -29.44 -22.04
CA ASP A 316 27.52 -29.43 -21.39
C ASP A 316 27.74 -27.94 -21.05
N GLY A 317 27.84 -27.51 -19.80
CA GLY A 317 28.89 -27.84 -18.83
C GLY A 317 29.65 -26.53 -18.56
N LEU A 318 29.72 -26.08 -17.30
CA LEU A 318 30.71 -25.10 -16.83
C LEU A 318 30.61 -24.94 -15.30
N THR A 319 31.46 -25.69 -14.61
CA THR A 319 32.18 -25.26 -13.41
C THR A 319 33.27 -24.26 -13.84
N VAL A 320 33.22 -23.03 -13.32
CA VAL A 320 34.20 -22.39 -12.41
C VAL A 320 33.43 -21.32 -11.63
#